data_AF-A0A9X5XEG5-F1
#
_entry.id   AF-A0A9X5XEG5-F1
#
_cell.length_a   1.000
_cell.length_b   1.000
_cell.length_c   1.000
_cell.angle_alpha   90.00
_cell.angle_beta   90.00
_cell.angle_gamma   90.00
#
_symmetry.space_group_name_H-M   'P 1'
#
loop_
_entity.id
_entity.type
_entity.pdbx_description
1 polymer ?
#
loop_
_entity_poly.entity_id
_entity_poly.type
_entity_poly.pdbx_seq_one_letter_code
_entity_poly.pdbx_strand_id
1 'polypeptide(L)'
;STPFHFGTPTFHASAIVSMLVVALVTMTETTGDLIAVGEMTDRKVEPRTLADGLRADGLSTVLGGVFNTFPYTAFAQNVGLVGMTRVRSRWVVATAGGILVLLGLLPKLGAVVAAVPAPVLGGAGLVMFGTVAASGLRTLAEVDFKGNNNLTVVAVSVAVGMLPVGVPTIYAKFPDWFQTVMNSGISAGCLTAIVLNLLFNHLPGKAGSAGSAAEPKAASV
;
A
#
# COMPACT_ATOMS: atom_id res chain seq x y z
N SER A 1 25.60 5.54 6.38
CA SER A 1 24.70 6.64 6.77
C SER A 1 24.83 6.91 8.25
N THR A 2 25.06 8.15 8.67
CA THR A 2 25.02 8.53 10.09
C THR A 2 23.57 8.51 10.58
N PRO A 3 23.25 7.92 11.74
CA PRO A 3 21.91 8.04 12.33
C PRO A 3 21.51 9.52 12.44
N PHE A 4 20.25 9.85 12.16
CA PHE A 4 19.71 11.21 12.25
C PHE A 4 20.47 12.29 11.44
N HIS A 5 20.93 11.94 10.23
CA HIS A 5 21.62 12.87 9.33
C HIS A 5 20.84 14.18 9.06
N PHE A 6 19.51 14.13 8.97
CA PHE A 6 18.66 15.31 8.74
C PHE A 6 18.21 16.03 10.02
N GLY A 7 18.68 15.62 11.20
CA GLY A 7 18.35 16.22 12.48
C GLY A 7 17.59 15.28 13.42
N THR A 8 17.32 15.76 14.63
CA THR A 8 16.57 15.03 15.66
C THR A 8 15.09 14.88 15.28
N PRO A 9 14.41 13.78 15.67
CA PRO A 9 12.99 13.58 15.37
C PRO A 9 12.14 14.76 15.86
N THR A 10 11.39 15.39 14.95
CA THR A 10 10.39 16.42 15.28
C THR A 10 8.99 15.85 15.17
N PHE A 11 8.13 16.18 16.13
CA PHE A 11 6.77 15.65 16.20
C PHE A 11 5.77 16.73 15.83
N HIS A 12 5.29 16.68 14.59
CA HIS A 12 4.23 17.56 14.09
C HIS A 12 2.92 16.77 14.00
N ALA A 13 1.90 17.15 14.76
CA ALA A 13 0.64 16.40 14.85
C ALA A 13 -0.02 16.17 13.48
N SER A 14 -0.02 17.17 12.59
CA SER A 14 -0.57 17.04 11.23
C SER A 14 0.20 16.05 10.36
N ALA A 15 1.53 16.05 10.42
CA ALA A 15 2.37 15.09 9.70
C ALA A 15 2.20 13.68 10.26
N ILE A 16 2.07 13.53 11.59
CA ILE A 16 1.79 12.24 12.24
C ILE A 16 0.47 11.68 11.74
N VAL A 17 -0.61 12.47 11.71
CA VAL A 17 -1.91 12.02 11.20
C VAL A 17 -1.82 11.58 9.75
N SER A 18 -1.15 12.36 8.89
CA SER A 18 -0.94 12.00 7.48
C SER A 18 -0.16 10.68 7.35
N MET A 19 0.90 10.53 8.14
CA MET A 19 1.70 9.29 8.16
C MET A 19 0.95 8.09 8.73
N LEU A 20 0.03 8.28 9.68
CA LEU A 20 -0.84 7.21 10.18
C LEU A 20 -1.77 6.71 9.08
N VAL A 21 -2.32 7.61 8.25
CA VAL A 21 -3.14 7.21 7.10
C VAL A 21 -2.30 6.40 6.12
N VAL A 22 -1.09 6.85 5.79
CA VAL A 22 -0.16 6.09 4.94
C VAL A 22 0.17 4.72 5.54
N ALA A 23 0.45 4.65 6.85
CA ALA A 23 0.73 3.39 7.53
C ALA A 23 -0.45 2.42 7.49
N LEU A 24 -1.69 2.89 7.63
CA LEU A 24 -2.88 2.03 7.49
C LEU A 24 -3.00 1.45 6.08
N VAL A 25 -2.67 2.24 5.05
CA VAL A 25 -2.66 1.80 3.66
C VAL A 25 -1.59 0.74 3.43
N THR A 26 -0.35 0.98 3.86
CA THR A 26 0.75 0.02 3.69
C THR A 26 0.52 -1.26 4.50
N MET A 27 -0.11 -1.17 5.67
CA MET A 27 -0.51 -2.35 6.44
C MET A 27 -1.58 -3.17 5.72
N THR A 28 -2.52 -2.52 5.04
CA THR A 28 -3.56 -3.20 4.25
C THR A 28 -2.93 -3.90 3.04
N GLU A 29 -2.02 -3.23 2.34
CA GLU A 29 -1.23 -3.79 1.24
C GLU A 29 -0.42 -5.00 1.71
N THR A 30 0.36 -4.85 2.78
CA THR A 30 1.16 -5.93 3.37
C THR A 30 0.30 -7.12 3.81
N THR A 31 -0.91 -6.87 4.33
CA THR A 31 -1.86 -7.94 4.68
C THR A 31 -2.27 -8.74 3.45
N GLY A 32 -2.61 -8.05 2.35
CA GLY A 32 -2.94 -8.69 1.07
C GLY A 32 -1.77 -9.50 0.52
N ASP A 33 -0.56 -8.94 0.55
CA ASP A 33 0.66 -9.63 0.11
C ASP A 33 0.96 -10.88 0.93
N LEU A 34 0.79 -10.82 2.26
CA LEU A 34 0.99 -11.98 3.14
C LEU A 34 -0.03 -13.09 2.84
N ILE A 35 -1.29 -12.74 2.61
CA ILE A 35 -2.34 -13.69 2.22
C ILE A 35 -2.01 -14.33 0.87
N ALA A 36 -1.65 -13.53 -0.13
CA ALA A 36 -1.28 -14.01 -1.46
C ALA A 36 -0.06 -14.96 -1.41
N VAL A 37 0.97 -14.63 -0.62
CA VAL A 37 2.11 -15.54 -0.40
C VAL A 37 1.67 -16.81 0.31
N GLY A 38 0.78 -16.73 1.29
CA GLY A 38 0.22 -17.89 1.98
C GLY A 38 -0.46 -18.85 1.02
N GLU A 39 -1.34 -18.33 0.15
CA GLU A 39 -2.00 -19.12 -0.90
C GLU A 39 -0.98 -19.73 -1.88
N MET A 40 0.00 -18.95 -2.34
CA MET A 40 1.05 -19.46 -3.25
C MET A 40 1.93 -20.52 -2.60
N THR A 41 2.10 -20.49 -1.28
CA THR A 41 2.92 -21.44 -0.52
C THR A 41 2.13 -22.60 0.07
N ASP A 42 0.81 -22.64 -0.17
CA ASP A 42 -0.10 -23.65 0.36
C ASP A 42 -0.08 -23.68 1.90
N ARG A 43 0.03 -22.49 2.52
CA ARG A 43 0.03 -22.30 3.97
C ARG A 43 -1.06 -21.33 4.37
N LYS A 44 -1.93 -21.76 5.27
CA LYS A 44 -2.95 -20.90 5.87
C LYS A 44 -2.30 -19.76 6.65
N VAL A 45 -2.67 -18.54 6.33
CA VAL A 45 -2.22 -17.36 7.07
C VAL A 45 -3.10 -17.18 8.31
N GLU A 46 -2.50 -17.40 9.48
CA GLU A 46 -3.18 -17.20 10.77
C GLU A 46 -3.06 -15.74 11.24
N PRO A 47 -3.98 -15.25 12.09
CA PRO A 47 -3.91 -13.90 12.65
C PRO A 47 -2.57 -13.57 13.32
N ARG A 48 -1.94 -14.57 13.95
CA ARG A 48 -0.62 -14.41 14.57
C ARG A 48 0.48 -14.18 13.53
N THR A 49 0.44 -14.90 12.42
CA THR A 49 1.38 -14.71 11.30
C THR A 49 1.23 -13.33 10.67
N LEU A 50 -0.01 -12.83 10.52
CA LEU A 50 -0.26 -11.46 10.07
C LEU A 50 0.32 -10.44 11.06
N ALA A 51 0.03 -10.62 12.36
CA ALA A 51 0.53 -9.73 13.40
C ALA A 51 2.08 -9.69 13.43
N ASP A 52 2.74 -10.84 13.33
CA ASP A 52 4.19 -10.92 13.30
C ASP A 52 4.79 -10.29 12.03
N GLY A 53 4.14 -10.46 10.87
CA GLY A 53 4.51 -9.79 9.62
C GLY A 53 4.40 -8.26 9.71
N LEU A 54 3.26 -7.76 10.20
CA LEU A 54 3.03 -6.32 10.39
C LEU A 54 3.96 -5.71 11.45
N ARG A 55 4.34 -6.47 12.49
CA ARG A 55 5.35 -6.04 13.47
C ARG A 55 6.74 -5.93 12.85
N ALA A 56 7.11 -6.86 11.97
CA ALA A 56 8.37 -6.78 11.24
C ALA A 56 8.40 -5.57 10.30
N ASP A 57 7.29 -5.29 9.61
CA ASP A 57 7.13 -4.12 8.74
C ASP A 57 7.24 -2.79 9.52
N GLY A 58 6.53 -2.68 10.64
CA GLY A 58 6.62 -1.53 11.54
C GLY A 58 8.02 -1.34 12.11
N LEU A 59 8.69 -2.41 12.54
CA LEU A 59 10.06 -2.36 13.05
C LEU A 59 11.05 -1.89 11.97
N SER A 60 10.92 -2.42 10.75
CA SER A 60 11.79 -2.01 9.64
C SER A 60 11.56 -0.55 9.24
N THR A 61 10.31 -0.07 9.26
CA THR A 61 9.99 1.35 9.06
C THR A 61 10.58 2.26 10.15
N VAL A 62 10.53 1.86 11.43
CA VAL A 62 11.16 2.60 12.53
C VAL A 62 12.67 2.65 12.36
N LEU A 63 13.31 1.53 12.02
CA LEU A 63 14.75 1.49 11.71
C LEU A 63 15.09 2.37 10.50
N GLY A 64 14.24 2.35 9.47
CA GLY A 64 14.33 3.24 8.31
C GLY A 64 14.36 4.71 8.74
N GLY A 65 13.43 5.13 9.58
CA GLY A 65 13.39 6.50 10.13
C GLY A 65 14.68 6.90 10.86
N VAL A 66 15.26 6.01 11.68
CA VAL A 66 16.54 6.27 12.38
C VAL A 66 17.70 6.48 11.38
N PHE A 67 17.71 5.71 10.29
CA PHE A 67 18.69 5.81 9.22
C PHE A 67 18.28 6.76 8.09
N ASN A 68 17.27 7.62 8.30
CA ASN A 68 16.82 8.65 7.37
C ASN A 68 16.28 8.11 6.04
N THR A 69 15.62 6.95 6.08
CA THR A 69 14.92 6.35 4.95
C THR A 69 13.40 6.48 5.10
N PHE A 70 12.70 6.29 3.99
CA PHE A 70 11.24 6.27 3.90
C PHE A 70 10.64 4.98 4.48
N PRO A 71 9.33 4.97 4.77
CA PRO A 71 8.63 3.76 5.19
C PRO A 71 8.84 2.61 4.22
N TYR A 72 9.02 1.41 4.77
CA TYR A 72 9.13 0.19 3.99
C TYR A 72 7.78 -0.54 3.99
N THR A 73 7.56 -1.35 2.97
CA THR A 73 6.40 -2.24 2.84
C THR A 73 6.83 -3.52 2.12
N ALA A 74 6.04 -4.58 2.22
CA ALA A 74 6.24 -5.77 1.42
C ALA A 74 6.15 -5.41 -0.07
N PHE A 75 7.07 -5.94 -0.88
CA PHE A 75 7.11 -5.63 -2.30
C PHE A 75 6.28 -6.66 -3.07
N ALA A 76 5.07 -6.30 -3.49
CA ALA A 76 4.16 -7.17 -4.25
C ALA A 76 4.80 -7.81 -5.50
N GLN A 77 5.80 -7.15 -6.09
CA GLN A 77 6.58 -7.70 -7.21
C GLN A 77 7.38 -8.95 -6.82
N ASN A 78 7.92 -8.99 -5.60
CA ASN A 78 8.61 -10.17 -5.07
C ASN A 78 7.63 -11.32 -4.85
N VAL A 79 6.39 -11.02 -4.43
CA VAL A 79 5.31 -12.01 -4.31
C VAL A 79 4.97 -12.62 -5.66
N GLY A 80 4.79 -11.79 -6.69
CA GLY A 80 4.56 -12.24 -8.07
C GLY A 80 5.69 -13.13 -8.60
N LEU A 81 6.94 -12.78 -8.30
CA LEU A 81 8.11 -13.57 -8.70
C LEU A 81 8.11 -14.98 -8.08
N VAL A 82 7.72 -15.12 -6.80
CA VAL A 82 7.59 -16.43 -6.14
C VAL A 82 6.54 -17.30 -6.84
N GLY A 83 5.42 -16.71 -7.25
CA GLY A 83 4.37 -17.40 -8.02
C GLY A 83 4.88 -17.95 -9.36
N MET A 84 5.70 -17.18 -10.08
CA MET A 84 6.25 -17.57 -11.39
C MET A 84 7.40 -18.59 -11.26
N THR A 85 8.36 -18.31 -10.38
CA THR A 85 9.57 -19.14 -10.21
C THR A 85 9.31 -20.44 -9.47
N ARG A 86 8.20 -20.52 -8.72
CA ARG A 86 7.85 -21.62 -7.81
C ARG A 86 8.90 -21.88 -6.72
N VAL A 87 9.85 -20.97 -6.53
CA VAL A 87 10.86 -21.06 -5.47
C VAL A 87 10.31 -20.41 -4.21
N ARG A 88 9.77 -21.25 -3.31
CA ARG A 88 9.09 -20.83 -2.07
C ARG A 88 9.99 -20.77 -0.84
N SER A 89 11.30 -20.95 -1.02
CA SER A 89 12.26 -21.05 0.09
C SER A 89 12.53 -19.70 0.74
N ARG A 90 12.26 -19.57 2.04
CA ARG A 90 12.58 -18.36 2.84
C ARG A 90 14.06 -17.98 2.80
N TRP A 91 14.94 -18.97 2.58
CA TRP A 91 16.39 -18.77 2.55
C TRP A 91 16.83 -17.97 1.33
N VAL A 92 16.07 -18.01 0.22
CA VAL A 92 16.36 -17.20 -0.97
C VAL A 92 16.17 -15.73 -0.64
N VAL A 93 15.06 -15.39 0.03
CA VAL A 93 14.78 -14.01 0.47
C VAL A 93 15.79 -13.55 1.52
N ALA A 94 16.13 -14.41 2.50
CA ALA A 94 17.12 -14.07 3.53
C ALA A 94 18.52 -13.83 2.93
N THR A 95 18.95 -14.69 2.00
CA THR A 95 20.25 -14.54 1.33
C THR A 95 20.29 -13.30 0.44
N ALA A 96 19.20 -13.02 -0.29
CA ALA A 96 19.07 -11.79 -1.06
C ALA A 96 19.15 -10.54 -0.17
N GLY A 97 18.48 -10.54 0.98
CA GLY A 97 18.59 -9.47 1.98
C GLY A 97 20.02 -9.29 2.48
N GLY A 98 20.73 -10.39 2.78
CA GLY A 98 22.14 -10.35 3.15
C GLY A 98 23.04 -9.76 2.05
N ILE A 99 22.80 -10.13 0.79
CA ILE A 99 23.50 -9.55 -0.35
C ILE A 99 23.24 -8.05 -0.44
N LEU A 100 21.98 -7.61 -0.30
CA LEU A 100 21.64 -6.19 -0.33
C LEU A 100 22.31 -5.39 0.80
N VAL A 101 22.42 -5.97 2.00
CA VAL A 101 23.16 -5.36 3.11
C VAL A 101 24.65 -5.22 2.73
N LEU A 102 25.27 -6.28 2.23
CA LEU A 102 26.68 -6.23 1.80
C LEU A 102 26.91 -5.20 0.70
N LEU A 103 26.04 -5.16 -0.30
CA LEU A 103 26.10 -4.20 -1.40
C LEU A 103 25.88 -2.75 -0.91
N GLY A 104 24.98 -2.54 0.05
CA GLY A 104 24.73 -1.23 0.66
C GLY A 104 25.91 -0.68 1.47
N LEU A 105 26.79 -1.56 1.97
CA LEU A 105 28.03 -1.17 2.65
C LEU A 105 29.16 -0.81 1.67
N LEU A 106 28.99 -1.08 0.36
CA LEU A 106 29.99 -0.75 -0.65
C LEU A 106 29.77 0.68 -1.20
N PRO A 107 30.63 1.66 -0.86
CA PRO A 107 30.47 3.04 -1.32
C PRO A 107 30.56 3.18 -2.85
N LYS A 108 31.28 2.26 -3.51
CA LYS A 108 31.37 2.21 -4.97
C LYS A 108 30.01 1.96 -5.63
N LEU A 109 29.15 1.15 -5.02
CA LEU A 109 27.80 0.93 -5.54
C LEU A 109 26.96 2.20 -5.45
N GLY A 110 27.06 2.93 -4.34
CA GLY A 110 26.40 4.23 -4.19
C GLY A 110 26.81 5.22 -5.28
N ALA A 111 28.10 5.25 -5.63
CA ALA A 111 28.60 6.09 -6.73
C ALA A 111 28.04 5.67 -8.11
N VAL A 112 27.93 4.36 -8.37
CA VAL A 112 27.32 3.85 -9.61
C VAL A 112 25.83 4.22 -9.70
N VAL A 113 25.08 4.06 -8.61
CA VAL A 113 23.66 4.44 -8.55
C VAL A 113 23.49 5.95 -8.75
N ALA A 114 24.35 6.77 -8.16
CA ALA A 114 24.34 8.23 -8.35
C ALA A 114 24.69 8.65 -9.78
N ALA A 115 25.41 7.81 -10.53
CA ALA A 115 25.75 8.05 -11.93
C ALA A 115 24.64 7.66 -12.92
N VAL A 116 23.53 7.04 -12.45
CA VAL A 116 22.41 6.65 -13.32
C VAL A 116 21.69 7.90 -13.84
N PRO A 117 21.52 8.06 -15.17
CA PRO A 117 20.83 9.21 -15.74
C PRO A 117 19.37 9.33 -15.28
N ALA A 118 18.91 10.56 -15.06
CA ALA A 118 17.53 10.84 -14.65
C ALA A 118 16.45 10.21 -15.57
N PRO A 119 16.60 10.17 -16.91
CA PRO A 119 15.61 9.49 -17.77
C PRO A 119 15.46 7.98 -17.47
N VAL A 120 16.53 7.30 -17.06
CA VAL A 120 16.49 5.87 -16.70
C VAL A 120 15.76 5.69 -15.37
N LEU A 121 16.05 6.54 -14.38
CA LEU A 121 15.33 6.54 -13.10
C LEU A 121 13.85 6.86 -13.29
N GLY A 122 13.51 7.77 -14.21
CA GLY A 122 12.12 8.06 -14.60
C GLY A 122 11.42 6.86 -15.22
N GLY A 123 12.09 6.14 -16.13
CA GLY A 123 11.56 4.90 -16.72
C GLY A 123 11.34 3.80 -15.68
N ALA A 124 12.30 3.59 -14.78
CA ALA A 124 12.17 2.65 -13.66
C ALA A 124 11.01 3.04 -12.73
N GLY A 125 10.88 4.34 -12.42
CA GLY A 125 9.78 4.88 -11.63
C GLY A 125 8.41 4.65 -12.29
N LEU A 126 8.31 4.84 -13.61
CA LEU A 126 7.07 4.60 -14.35
C LEU A 126 6.63 3.13 -14.27
N VAL A 127 7.57 2.19 -14.38
CA VAL A 127 7.28 0.75 -14.22
C VAL A 127 6.85 0.44 -12.78
N MET A 128 7.54 0.99 -11.78
CA MET A 128 7.21 0.78 -10.36
C MET A 128 5.80 1.32 -10.04
N PHE A 129 5.52 2.59 -10.35
CA PHE A 129 4.21 3.19 -10.09
C PHE A 129 3.09 2.54 -10.93
N GLY A 130 3.37 2.16 -12.18
CA GLY A 130 2.41 1.43 -13.02
C GLY A 130 2.06 0.06 -12.46
N THR A 131 3.04 -0.65 -11.90
CA THR A 131 2.80 -1.96 -11.26
C THR A 131 1.97 -1.81 -9.97
N VAL A 132 2.24 -0.78 -9.17
CA VAL A 132 1.43 -0.46 -7.97
C VAL A 132 -0.02 -0.18 -8.36
N ALA A 133 -0.24 0.65 -9.38
CA ALA A 133 -1.59 0.94 -9.90
C ALA A 133 -2.30 -0.33 -10.40
N ALA A 134 -1.59 -1.20 -11.13
CA ALA A 134 -2.14 -2.47 -11.60
C ALA A 134 -2.51 -3.42 -10.46
N SER A 135 -1.71 -3.48 -9.39
CA SER A 135 -2.02 -4.27 -8.18
C SER A 135 -3.29 -3.77 -7.49
N GLY A 136 -3.46 -2.45 -7.40
CA GLY A 136 -4.69 -1.84 -6.89
C GLY A 136 -5.92 -2.22 -7.71
N LEU A 137 -5.82 -2.17 -9.05
CA LEU A 137 -6.91 -2.60 -9.94
C LEU A 137 -7.25 -4.09 -9.81
N ARG A 138 -6.24 -4.95 -9.64
CA ARG A 138 -6.45 -6.38 -9.41
C ARG A 138 -7.23 -6.62 -8.12
N THR A 139 -6.89 -5.91 -7.04
CA THR A 139 -7.62 -5.99 -5.76
C THR A 139 -9.06 -5.52 -5.92
N LEU A 140 -9.29 -4.43 -6.67
CA LEU A 140 -10.64 -3.95 -6.96
C LEU A 140 -11.46 -4.95 -7.79
N ALA A 141 -10.83 -5.75 -8.64
CA ALA A 141 -11.52 -6.75 -9.47
C ALA A 141 -12.16 -7.89 -8.65
N GLU A 142 -11.77 -8.07 -7.38
CA GLU A 142 -12.35 -9.05 -6.47
C GLU A 142 -13.61 -8.53 -5.76
N VAL A 143 -13.92 -7.24 -5.87
CA VAL A 143 -15.07 -6.60 -5.23
C VAL A 143 -16.35 -6.84 -6.03
N ASP A 144 -17.46 -7.15 -5.33
CA ASP A 144 -18.78 -7.21 -5.95
C ASP A 144 -19.34 -5.80 -6.21
N PHE A 145 -19.45 -5.43 -7.49
CA PHE A 145 -20.01 -4.18 -7.97
C PHE A 145 -21.47 -4.28 -8.45
N LYS A 146 -22.17 -5.40 -8.21
CA LYS A 146 -23.59 -5.53 -8.58
C LYS A 146 -24.48 -4.51 -7.86
N GLY A 147 -24.09 -4.06 -6.67
CA GLY A 147 -24.76 -2.99 -5.92
C GLY A 147 -24.15 -1.62 -6.18
N ASN A 148 -24.92 -0.55 -5.92
CA ASN A 148 -24.46 0.82 -6.14
C ASN A 148 -23.52 1.34 -5.04
N ASN A 149 -23.51 0.71 -3.85
CA ASN A 149 -22.74 1.17 -2.69
C ASN A 149 -21.23 1.09 -2.94
N ASN A 150 -20.73 -0.11 -3.26
CA ASN A 150 -19.29 -0.33 -3.50
C ASN A 150 -18.77 0.50 -4.68
N LEU A 151 -19.56 0.59 -5.76
CA LEU A 151 -19.22 1.42 -6.91
C LEU A 151 -19.11 2.90 -6.53
N THR A 152 -20.04 3.41 -5.73
CA THR A 152 -20.03 4.81 -5.26
C THR A 152 -18.83 5.08 -4.37
N VAL A 153 -18.51 4.18 -3.43
CA VAL A 153 -17.33 4.31 -2.55
C VAL A 153 -16.06 4.44 -3.40
N VAL A 154 -15.86 3.52 -4.35
CA VAL A 154 -14.66 3.52 -5.20
C VAL A 154 -14.61 4.78 -6.06
N ALA A 155 -15.69 5.10 -6.79
CA ALA A 155 -15.73 6.23 -7.70
C ALA A 155 -15.42 7.57 -7.00
N VAL A 156 -16.07 7.81 -5.84
CA VAL A 156 -15.86 9.06 -5.09
C VAL A 156 -14.48 9.09 -4.46
N SER A 157 -13.99 7.98 -3.90
CA SER A 157 -12.64 7.95 -3.31
C SER A 157 -11.53 8.22 -4.33
N VAL A 158 -11.64 7.66 -5.54
CA VAL A 158 -10.68 7.90 -6.62
C VAL A 158 -10.75 9.35 -7.09
N ALA A 159 -11.96 9.88 -7.29
CA ALA A 159 -12.16 11.27 -7.68
C ALA A 159 -11.55 12.24 -6.66
N VAL A 160 -11.85 12.06 -5.36
CA VAL A 160 -11.34 12.90 -4.28
C VAL A 160 -9.81 12.77 -4.14
N GLY A 161 -9.27 11.55 -4.27
CA GLY A 161 -7.82 11.34 -4.25
C GLY A 161 -7.08 12.02 -5.41
N MET A 162 -7.73 12.20 -6.55
CA MET A 162 -7.16 12.90 -7.72
C MET A 162 -7.27 14.43 -7.63
N LEU A 163 -8.15 14.99 -6.79
CA LEU A 163 -8.35 16.44 -6.66
C LEU A 163 -7.06 17.24 -6.41
N PRO A 164 -6.21 16.90 -5.41
CA PRO A 164 -4.99 17.67 -5.18
C PRO A 164 -3.96 17.55 -6.30
N VAL A 165 -4.05 16.51 -7.13
CA VAL A 165 -3.18 16.32 -8.31
C VAL A 165 -3.68 17.18 -9.48
N GLY A 166 -4.99 17.20 -9.73
CA GLY A 166 -5.59 17.96 -10.83
C GLY A 166 -5.72 19.46 -10.55
N VAL A 167 -5.98 19.83 -9.29
CA VAL A 167 -6.14 21.22 -8.84
C VAL A 167 -5.37 21.43 -7.53
N PRO A 168 -4.05 21.72 -7.59
CA PRO A 168 -3.20 21.83 -6.40
C PRO A 168 -3.65 22.92 -5.40
N THR A 169 -4.43 23.90 -5.85
CA THR A 169 -4.91 25.02 -5.03
C THR A 169 -6.30 24.79 -4.44
N ILE A 170 -6.91 23.62 -4.63
CA ILE A 170 -8.30 23.35 -4.23
C ILE A 170 -8.55 23.56 -2.74
N TYR A 171 -7.56 23.28 -1.90
CA TYR A 171 -7.64 23.43 -0.44
C TYR A 171 -6.98 24.72 0.08
N ALA A 172 -6.60 25.66 -0.79
CA ALA A 172 -5.84 26.86 -0.38
C ALA A 172 -6.57 27.77 0.63
N LYS A 173 -7.90 27.68 0.73
CA LYS A 173 -8.71 28.42 1.70
C LYS A 173 -8.97 27.66 3.00
N PHE A 174 -8.50 26.42 3.10
CA PHE A 174 -8.68 25.59 4.30
C PHE A 174 -7.53 25.83 5.30
N PRO A 175 -7.72 25.49 6.59
CA PRO A 175 -6.65 25.56 7.57
C PRO A 175 -5.43 24.70 7.22
N ASP A 176 -4.23 25.09 7.67
CA ASP A 176 -2.97 24.40 7.35
C ASP A 176 -2.96 22.92 7.73
N TRP A 177 -3.60 22.56 8.85
CA TRP A 177 -3.70 21.16 9.28
C TRP A 177 -4.51 20.31 8.27
N PHE A 178 -5.55 20.89 7.67
CA PHE A 178 -6.39 20.22 6.68
C PHE A 178 -5.64 20.09 5.37
N GLN A 179 -4.95 21.15 4.94
CA GLN A 179 -4.10 21.13 3.76
C GLN A 179 -3.00 20.06 3.87
N THR A 180 -2.38 19.91 5.03
CA THR A 180 -1.34 18.89 5.27
C THR A 180 -1.83 17.46 5.02
N VAL A 181 -3.08 17.18 5.37
CA VAL A 181 -3.67 15.84 5.24
C VAL A 181 -4.30 15.63 3.87
N MET A 182 -5.01 16.62 3.34
CA MET A 182 -5.84 16.50 2.13
C MET A 182 -5.10 16.86 0.84
N ASN A 183 -3.96 17.56 0.90
CA ASN A 183 -3.09 17.73 -0.28
C ASN A 183 -2.41 16.42 -0.70
N SER A 184 -2.34 15.42 0.18
CA SER A 184 -1.92 14.07 -0.21
C SER A 184 -3.09 13.34 -0.86
N GLY A 185 -3.00 13.06 -2.17
CA GLY A 185 -4.03 12.33 -2.90
C GLY A 185 -4.32 10.94 -2.33
N ILE A 186 -3.28 10.26 -1.82
CA ILE A 186 -3.41 8.97 -1.14
C ILE A 186 -4.26 9.13 0.12
N SER A 187 -3.91 10.10 0.97
CA SER A 187 -4.63 10.35 2.23
C SER A 187 -6.09 10.75 1.98
N ALA A 188 -6.32 11.71 1.07
CA ALA A 188 -7.66 12.18 0.72
C ALA A 188 -8.54 11.04 0.17
N GLY A 189 -8.00 10.21 -0.73
CA GLY A 189 -8.71 9.06 -1.28
C GLY A 189 -9.04 8.00 -0.22
N CYS A 190 -8.07 7.62 0.60
CA CYS A 190 -8.25 6.61 1.64
C CYS A 190 -9.21 7.03 2.73
N LEU A 191 -9.12 8.27 3.24
CA LEU A 191 -10.07 8.81 4.22
C LEU A 191 -11.49 8.79 3.65
N THR A 192 -11.65 9.21 2.40
CA THR A 192 -12.95 9.18 1.72
C THR A 192 -13.48 7.75 1.57
N ALA A 193 -12.64 6.80 1.14
CA ALA A 193 -13.03 5.40 1.01
C ALA A 193 -13.48 4.80 2.35
N ILE A 194 -12.72 5.03 3.43
CA ILE A 194 -13.03 4.53 4.77
C ILE A 194 -14.37 5.11 5.26
N VAL A 195 -14.54 6.42 5.18
CA VAL A 195 -15.76 7.09 5.63
C VAL A 195 -16.97 6.59 4.86
N LEU A 196 -16.91 6.55 3.52
CA LEU A 196 -18.03 6.10 2.70
C LEU A 196 -18.33 4.60 2.89
N ASN A 197 -17.30 3.77 3.05
CA ASN A 197 -17.48 2.34 3.32
C ASN A 197 -18.15 2.10 4.69
N LEU A 198 -17.81 2.90 5.70
CA LEU A 198 -18.50 2.85 7.00
C LEU A 198 -19.96 3.30 6.87
N LEU A 199 -20.21 4.38 6.13
CA LEU A 199 -21.56 4.93 5.95
C LEU A 199 -22.50 4.01 5.16
N PHE A 200 -22.02 3.40 4.07
CA PHE A 200 -22.87 2.63 3.17
C PHE A 200 -22.90 1.13 3.44
N ASN A 201 -21.84 0.56 4.03
CA ASN A 201 -21.74 -0.89 4.23
C ASN A 201 -21.81 -1.31 5.71
N HIS A 202 -21.58 -0.40 6.67
CA HIS A 202 -21.53 -0.76 8.10
C HIS A 202 -22.58 -0.07 8.98
N LEU A 203 -23.14 1.09 8.59
CA LEU A 203 -24.25 1.69 9.32
C LEU A 203 -25.57 0.95 9.02
N PRO A 204 -26.31 0.50 10.06
CA PRO A 204 -27.61 -0.13 9.90
C PRO A 204 -28.65 0.95 9.56
N GLY A 205 -28.78 1.29 8.28
CA GLY A 205 -29.70 2.36 7.84
C GLY A 205 -30.26 2.27 6.42
N LYS A 206 -29.79 1.33 5.58
CA LYS A 206 -30.37 1.16 4.23
C LYS A 206 -30.16 -0.25 3.65
N ALA A 207 -30.57 -1.26 4.43
CA ALA A 207 -31.02 -2.51 3.83
C ALA A 207 -32.40 -2.26 3.21
N GLY A 208 -32.48 -1.96 1.91
CA GLY A 208 -33.75 -1.65 1.27
C GLY A 208 -33.70 -1.41 -0.23
N SER A 209 -33.44 -2.47 -1.00
CA SER A 209 -34.08 -2.87 -2.28
C SER A 209 -33.11 -3.77 -3.07
N ALA A 210 -33.16 -5.11 -2.91
CA ALA A 210 -33.91 -6.06 -3.74
C ALA A 210 -33.39 -6.13 -5.20
N GLY A 211 -33.13 -7.28 -5.83
CA GLY A 211 -33.33 -8.70 -5.50
C GLY A 211 -32.33 -9.52 -6.35
N SER A 212 -32.38 -10.83 -6.53
CA SER A 212 -33.31 -11.90 -6.21
C SER A 212 -32.47 -13.18 -6.35
N ALA A 213 -32.86 -14.23 -5.64
CA ALA A 213 -32.29 -15.56 -5.73
C ALA A 213 -32.09 -16.05 -7.17
N ALA A 214 -30.95 -16.67 -7.45
CA ALA A 214 -30.78 -17.61 -8.54
C ALA A 214 -30.06 -18.87 -7.99
N GLU A 215 -30.84 -19.94 -8.04
CA GLU A 215 -30.69 -21.35 -7.68
C GLU A 215 -29.30 -22.01 -7.95
N PRO A 216 -28.92 -23.05 -7.18
CA PRO A 216 -27.69 -23.79 -7.44
C PRO A 216 -27.83 -24.62 -8.72
N LYS A 217 -26.91 -24.42 -9.67
CA LYS A 217 -26.79 -25.35 -10.81
C LYS A 217 -26.39 -26.74 -10.29
N ALA A 218 -27.35 -27.65 -10.34
CA ALA A 218 -27.17 -29.06 -10.11
C ALA A 218 -26.07 -29.64 -11.02
N ALA A 219 -25.35 -30.59 -10.46
CA ALA A 219 -24.46 -31.50 -11.18
C ALA A 219 -25.24 -32.26 -12.25
N SER A 220 -24.64 -32.40 -13.43
CA SER A 220 -24.97 -33.48 -14.37
C SER A 220 -23.68 -33.97 -15.02
N VAL A 221 -23.32 -35.20 -14.61
CA VAL A 221 -22.64 -36.31 -15.30
C VAL A 221 -21.97 -36.00 -16.64
#